data_AF-A0A0F9IHY4-F1
#
_entry.id   AF-A0A0F9IHY4-F1
#
_cell.length_a   1.000
_cell.length_b   1.000
_cell.length_c   1.000
_cell.angle_alpha   90.00
_cell.angle_beta   90.00
_cell.angle_gamma   90.00
#
_symmetry.space_group_name_H-M   'P 1'
#
loop_
_entity.id
_entity.type
_entity.pdbx_description
1 polymer ?
#
loop_
_entity_poly.entity_id
_entity_poly.type
_entity_poly.pdbx_seq_one_letter_code
_entity_poly.pdbx_strand_id
1 'polypeptide(L)'
;MKLKKNQLIEIRWLDITSDGSWLKPATVEKFPAVDCLSVGYFLNQDKKVIRLSSMVNSNDGERDVTAIPLGCVEKIIKLKR
;
A
#
# COMPACT_ATOMS: atom_id res chain seq x y z
N MET A 1 -1.13 -16.45 1.17
CA MET A 1 -2.28 -16.19 2.09
C MET A 1 -3.50 -15.81 1.26
N LYS A 2 -4.68 -16.41 1.47
CA LYS A 2 -5.92 -16.00 0.77
C LYS A 2 -6.66 -14.91 1.58
N LEU A 3 -6.85 -13.74 0.98
CA LEU A 3 -7.62 -12.61 1.52
C LEU A 3 -9.05 -12.64 0.97
N LYS A 4 -10.03 -12.17 1.76
CA LYS A 4 -11.44 -12.06 1.35
C LYS A 4 -11.79 -10.60 1.07
N LYS A 5 -12.67 -10.32 0.10
CA LYS A 5 -13.21 -8.96 -0.14
C LYS A 5 -13.76 -8.40 1.18
N ASN A 6 -13.48 -7.14 1.47
CA ASN A 6 -13.81 -6.43 2.71
C ASN A 6 -13.14 -6.98 3.98
N GLN A 7 -12.09 -7.78 3.87
CA GLN A 7 -11.27 -8.14 5.02
C GLN A 7 -10.40 -6.96 5.43
N LEU A 8 -10.48 -6.54 6.70
CA LEU A 8 -9.60 -5.52 7.25
C LEU A 8 -8.16 -6.05 7.33
N ILE A 9 -7.22 -5.31 6.73
CA ILE A 9 -5.80 -5.65 6.67
C ILE A 9 -4.92 -4.44 6.99
N GLU A 10 -3.74 -4.71 7.51
CA GLU A 10 -2.60 -3.79 7.58
C GLU A 10 -1.57 -4.21 6.53
N ILE A 11 -1.03 -3.24 5.79
CA ILE A 11 0.05 -3.43 4.82
C ILE A 11 1.21 -2.51 5.20
N ARG A 12 2.39 -3.10 5.39
CA ARG A 12 3.66 -2.38 5.47
C ARG A 12 4.34 -2.44 4.12
N TRP A 13 4.76 -1.30 3.60
CA TRP A 13 5.33 -1.18 2.27
C TRP A 13 6.26 0.02 2.17
N LEU A 14 7.16 -0.02 1.19
CA LEU A 14 8.07 1.09 0.88
C LEU A 14 7.50 1.94 -0.25
N ASP A 15 7.33 3.23 -0.01
CA ASP A 15 7.01 4.18 -1.07
C ASP A 15 8.27 4.90 -1.57
N ILE A 16 8.16 5.45 -2.78
CA ILE A 16 9.24 6.18 -3.41
C ILE A 16 9.39 7.57 -2.78
N THR A 17 10.65 7.99 -2.64
CA THR A 17 10.97 9.40 -2.43
C THR A 17 11.59 9.94 -3.72
N SER A 18 11.24 11.17 -4.11
CA SER A 18 11.79 11.82 -5.29
C SER A 18 12.20 13.25 -4.95
N ASP A 19 13.36 13.68 -5.46
CA ASP A 19 13.86 15.05 -5.42
C ASP A 19 14.25 15.48 -6.84
N GLY A 20 13.82 16.68 -7.24
CA GLY A 20 14.09 17.23 -8.57
C GLY A 20 15.42 17.99 -8.68
N SER A 21 16.19 18.08 -7.60
CA SER A 21 17.43 18.83 -7.53
C SER A 21 18.62 18.03 -8.06
N TRP A 22 19.65 18.74 -8.52
CA TRP A 22 20.93 18.13 -8.88
C TRP A 22 21.74 17.82 -7.61
N LEU A 23 21.69 16.57 -7.16
CA LEU A 23 22.34 16.14 -5.93
C LEU A 23 23.74 15.59 -6.20
N LYS A 24 24.64 15.78 -5.23
CA LYS A 24 25.96 15.11 -5.24
C LYS A 24 25.77 13.60 -5.00
N PRO A 25 26.63 12.72 -5.55
CA PRO A 25 26.51 11.27 -5.37
C PRO A 25 26.40 10.83 -3.90
N ALA A 26 27.20 11.42 -3.03
CA ALA A 26 27.20 11.13 -1.59
C ALA A 26 25.86 11.46 -0.88
N THR A 27 25.03 12.33 -1.48
CA THR A 27 23.67 12.62 -1.00
C THR A 27 22.67 11.60 -1.56
N VAL A 28 22.82 11.20 -2.83
CA VAL A 28 21.94 10.21 -3.49
C VAL A 28 22.03 8.84 -2.81
N GLU A 29 23.23 8.40 -2.43
CA GLU A 29 23.44 7.11 -1.74
C GLU A 29 22.73 7.01 -0.38
N LYS A 30 22.33 8.14 0.20
CA LYS A 30 21.65 8.23 1.50
C LYS A 30 20.16 8.52 1.36
N PHE A 31 19.64 8.60 0.15
CA PHE A 31 18.25 8.99 -0.09
C PHE A 31 17.32 7.85 0.34
N PRO A 32 16.46 8.05 1.36
CA PRO A 32 15.65 6.97 1.91
C PRO A 32 14.42 6.69 1.06
N ALA A 33 13.93 5.45 1.08
CA ALA A 33 12.53 5.16 0.79
C ALA A 33 11.67 5.56 2.00
N VAL A 34 10.36 5.72 1.79
CA VAL A 34 9.42 6.00 2.90
C VAL A 34 8.80 4.69 3.39
N ASP A 35 9.00 4.39 4.67
CA ASP A 35 8.28 3.30 5.35
C ASP A 35 6.80 3.69 5.54
N CYS A 36 5.93 3.05 4.78
CA CYS A 36 4.50 3.30 4.80
C CYS A 36 3.75 2.17 5.50
N LEU A 37 2.72 2.57 6.26
CA LEU A 37 1.74 1.66 6.84
C LEU A 37 0.34 2.09 6.40
N SER A 38 -0.37 1.19 5.73
CA SER A 38 -1.73 1.42 5.26
C SER A 38 -2.67 0.38 5.88
N VAL A 39 -3.77 0.85 6.45
CA VAL A 39 -4.83 0.00 7.01
C VAL A 39 -6.10 0.22 6.21
N GLY A 40 -6.75 -0.86 5.78
CA GLY A 40 -8.03 -0.76 5.09
C GLY A 40 -8.62 -2.10 4.69
N TYR A 41 -9.73 -2.02 4.00
CA TYR A 41 -10.52 -3.15 3.57
C TYR A 41 -10.02 -3.68 2.22
N PHE A 42 -9.58 -4.93 2.20
CA PHE A 42 -9.11 -5.61 0.99
C PHE A 42 -10.19 -5.61 -0.09
N LEU A 43 -9.83 -5.15 -1.30
CA LEU A 43 -10.71 -5.18 -2.47
C LEU A 43 -10.38 -6.38 -3.35
N ASN A 44 -9.18 -6.38 -3.92
CA ASN A 44 -8.64 -7.45 -4.75
C ASN A 44 -7.10 -7.39 -4.79
N GLN A 45 -6.51 -8.39 -5.43
CA GLN A 45 -5.09 -8.43 -5.72
C GLN A 45 -4.89 -9.13 -7.06
N ASP A 46 -4.05 -8.55 -7.92
CA ASP A 46 -3.56 -9.19 -9.14
C ASP A 46 -2.07 -9.57 -9.00
N LYS A 47 -1.39 -9.88 -10.10
CA LYS A 47 0.02 -10.28 -10.07
C LYS A 47 0.99 -9.16 -9.68
N LYS A 48 0.55 -7.89 -9.73
CA LYS A 48 1.40 -6.71 -9.55
C LYS A 48 0.92 -5.78 -8.45
N VAL A 49 -0.37 -5.77 -8.12
CA VAL A 49 -0.96 -4.76 -7.24
C VAL A 49 -1.92 -5.41 -6.23
N ILE A 50 -1.86 -4.94 -4.98
CA ILE A 50 -2.92 -5.13 -3.97
C ILE A 50 -3.72 -3.84 -3.82
N ARG A 51 -5.05 -3.96 -3.76
CA ARG A 51 -5.96 -2.81 -3.64
C ARG A 51 -6.75 -2.89 -2.35
N LEU A 52 -6.83 -1.78 -1.64
CA LEU A 52 -7.63 -1.59 -0.43
C LEU A 52 -8.42 -0.29 -0.50
N SER A 53 -9.45 -0.19 0.32
CA SER A 53 -10.24 1.01 0.52
C SER A 53 -10.28 1.34 2.01
N SER A 54 -10.29 2.63 2.35
CA SER A 54 -10.45 3.07 3.75
C SER A 54 -11.87 2.84 4.27
N MET A 55 -12.87 2.68 3.38
CA MET A 55 -14.28 2.57 3.76
C MET A 55 -15.01 1.40 3.08
N VAL A 56 -16.12 0.98 3.69
CA VAL A 56 -17.07 0.04 3.08
C VAL A 56 -18.39 0.76 2.91
N ASN A 57 -18.75 1.10 1.68
CA ASN A 57 -20.06 1.66 1.35
C ASN A 57 -21.13 0.55 1.36
N SER A 58 -22.28 0.81 1.98
CA SER A 58 -23.43 -0.11 2.01
C SER A 58 -24.10 -0.30 0.65
N ASN A 59 -23.93 0.66 -0.27
CA ASN A 59 -24.58 0.65 -1.60
C ASN A 59 -23.68 0.07 -2.71
N ASP A 60 -22.55 -0.55 -2.33
CA ASP A 60 -21.57 -1.33 -3.12
C ASP A 60 -21.04 -0.74 -4.46
N GLY A 61 -21.39 0.50 -4.82
CA GLY A 61 -21.02 1.10 -6.10
C GLY A 61 -19.68 1.83 -6.13
N GLU A 62 -19.41 2.67 -5.13
CA GLU A 62 -18.25 3.58 -5.13
C GLU A 62 -17.49 3.53 -3.80
N ARG A 63 -16.16 3.53 -3.92
CA ARG A 63 -15.21 3.51 -2.79
C ARG A 63 -13.91 4.19 -3.20
N ASP A 64 -13.20 4.72 -2.22
CA ASP A 64 -11.81 5.14 -2.39
C ASP A 64 -10.92 3.92 -2.66
N VAL A 65 -9.76 4.16 -3.28
CA VAL A 65 -8.81 3.09 -3.60
C VAL A 65 -7.39 3.53 -3.29
N THR A 66 -6.69 2.74 -2.50
CA THR A 66 -5.24 2.72 -2.43
C THR A 66 -4.75 1.49 -3.19
N ALA A 67 -3.86 1.69 -4.16
CA ALA A 67 -3.27 0.63 -4.98
C ALA A 67 -1.77 0.57 -4.69
N ILE A 68 -1.30 -0.53 -4.11
CA ILE A 68 0.10 -0.69 -3.69
C ILE A 68 0.76 -1.75 -4.57
N PRO A 69 1.89 -1.45 -5.24
CA PRO A 69 2.67 -2.45 -5.97
C PRO A 69 3.17 -3.55 -5.04
N LEU A 70 2.96 -4.81 -5.40
CA LEU A 70 3.37 -5.96 -4.60
C LEU A 70 4.89 -6.04 -4.38
N GLY A 71 5.69 -5.50 -5.30
CA GLY A 71 7.15 -5.42 -5.14
C GLY A 71 7.60 -4.48 -4.03
N CYS A 72 6.72 -3.56 -3.62
CA CYS A 72 6.96 -2.62 -2.51
C CYS A 72 6.44 -3.15 -1.17
N VAL A 73 5.64 -4.23 -1.17
CA VAL A 73 5.01 -4.75 0.05
C VAL A 73 5.99 -5.59 0.84
N GLU A 74 6.24 -5.19 2.08
CA GLU A 74 7.08 -5.94 3.01
C GLU A 74 6.27 -6.94 3.83
N LYS A 75 5.07 -6.54 4.26
CA LYS A 75 4.23 -7.38 5.13
C LYS A 75 2.75 -7.08 4.98
N ILE A 76 1.93 -8.13 5.04
CA ILE A 76 0.46 -8.03 5.10
C ILE A 76 -0.03 -8.76 6.35
N ILE A 77 -0.81 -8.08 7.19
CA ILE A 77 -1.38 -8.61 8.42
C ILE A 77 -2.90 -8.56 8.34
N LYS A 78 -3.56 -9.67 8.68
CA LYS A 78 -5.02 -9.71 8.84
C LYS A 78 -5.39 -9.14 10.20
N LEU A 79 -6.23 -8.12 10.22
CA LEU A 79 -6.73 -7.55 11.46
C LEU A 79 -8.05 -8.24 11.85
N LYS A 80 -8.28 -8.35 13.17
CA LYS A 80 -9.57 -8.74 13.71
C LYS A 80 -10.46 -7.49 13.78
N ARG A 81 -11.73 -7.65 13.45
CA ARG A 81 -12.75 -6.62 13.65
C ARG A 81 -13.43 -6.85 14.99
#